data_AF-A0A1B1CDS9-F1
#
_entry.id   AF-A0A1B1CDS9-F1
#
_cell.length_a   1.000
_cell.length_b   1.000
_cell.length_c   1.000
_cell.angle_alpha   90.00
_cell.angle_beta   90.00
_cell.angle_gamma   90.00
#
_symmetry.space_group_name_H-M   'P 1'
#
loop_
_entity.id
_entity.type
_entity.pdbx_description
1 polymer ?
#
loop_
_entity_poly.entity_id
_entity_poly.type
_entity_poly.pdbx_seq_one_letter_code
_entity_poly.pdbx_strand_id
1 'polypeptide(L)' 'MTKLFSRFLKDESGATAIEYGLIAALISVALITGATTLGGKIGDTFNGLSNKMNTSVTSAESAAGN' A
#
# COMPACT_ATOMS: atom_id res chain seq x y z
N MET A 1 26.66 -10.86 -37.44
CA MET A 1 25.81 -10.01 -36.55
C MET A 1 24.32 -10.14 -36.84
N THR A 2 23.90 -10.24 -38.10
CA THR A 2 22.49 -10.40 -38.51
C THR A 2 21.75 -11.54 -37.81
N LYS A 3 22.38 -12.70 -37.59
CA LYS A 3 21.78 -13.84 -36.88
C LYS A 3 21.36 -13.55 -35.42
N LEU A 4 22.06 -12.67 -34.71
CA LEU A 4 21.70 -12.30 -33.33
C LEU A 4 20.46 -11.41 -33.32
N PHE A 5 20.42 -10.41 -34.21
CA PHE A 5 19.26 -9.53 -34.40
C PHE A 5 18.02 -10.30 -34.87
N SER A 6 18.15 -11.20 -35.84
CA SER A 6 17.02 -12.03 -36.30
C SER A 6 16.49 -12.98 -35.22
N ARG A 7 17.32 -13.37 -34.23
CA ARG A 7 16.90 -14.20 -33.09
C ARG A 7 16.21 -13.37 -32.01
N PHE A 8 16.66 -12.13 -31.77
CA PHE A 8 15.96 -11.16 -30.91
C PHE A 8 14.60 -10.74 -31.48
N LEU A 9 14.50 -10.51 -32.80
CA LEU A 9 13.23 -10.18 -33.45
C LEU A 9 12.24 -11.37 -33.50
N LYS A 10 12.71 -12.61 -33.34
CA LYS A 10 11.88 -13.83 -33.27
C LYS A 10 11.61 -14.28 -31.83
N ASP A 11 12.10 -13.56 -30.83
CA ASP A 11 11.89 -13.88 -29.43
C ASP A 11 10.64 -13.17 -28.90
N GLU A 12 9.52 -13.90 -28.85
CA GLU A 12 8.26 -13.43 -28.26
C GLU A 12 8.30 -13.43 -26.72
N SER A 13 9.37 -13.93 -26.10
CA SER A 13 9.55 -13.90 -24.63
C SER A 13 9.58 -12.47 -24.08
N GLY A 14 10.08 -11.50 -24.87
CA GLY A 14 10.03 -10.07 -24.52
C GLY A 14 8.63 -9.46 -24.67
N ALA A 15 7.87 -9.91 -25.68
CA ALA A 15 6.49 -9.47 -25.90
C ALA A 15 5.54 -10.02 -24.83
N THR A 16 5.72 -11.26 -24.39
CA THR A 16 4.94 -11.81 -23.27
C THR A 16 5.28 -11.16 -21.93
N ALA A 17 6.54 -10.73 -21.73
CA ALA A 17 6.95 -10.00 -20.54
C ALA A 17 6.26 -8.63 -20.41
N ILE A 18 5.96 -7.92 -21.51
CA ILE A 18 5.28 -6.62 -21.44
C ILE A 18 3.79 -6.75 -21.11
N GLU A 19 3.15 -7.84 -21.54
CA GLU A 19 1.74 -8.13 -21.27
C GLU A 19 1.52 -8.49 -19.80
N TYR A 20 2.30 -9.45 -19.28
CA TYR A 20 2.26 -9.80 -17.86
C TYR A 20 2.81 -8.68 -16.98
N GLY A 21 3.76 -7.89 -17.49
CA GLY A 21 4.27 -6.69 -16.83
C GLY A 21 3.19 -5.63 -16.62
N LEU A 22 2.32 -5.41 -17.61
CA LEU A 22 1.19 -4.48 -17.49
C LEU A 22 0.17 -4.97 -16.47
N ILE A 23 -0.18 -6.26 -16.50
CA ILE A 23 -1.10 -6.85 -15.52
C ILE A 23 -0.52 -6.73 -14.10
N ALA A 24 0.76 -7.06 -13.93
CA ALA A 24 1.45 -6.94 -12.65
C ALA A 24 1.49 -5.48 -12.16
N ALA A 25 1.69 -4.51 -13.05
CA ALA A 25 1.66 -3.09 -12.73
C ALA A 25 0.26 -2.66 -12.22
N LEU A 26 -0.81 -3.08 -12.90
CA LEU A 26 -2.19 -2.76 -12.48
C LEU A 26 -2.54 -3.38 -11.11
N ILE A 27 -2.15 -4.64 -10.87
CA ILE A 27 -2.33 -5.30 -9.58
C ILE A 27 -1.54 -4.55 -8.49
N SER A 28 -0.29 -4.18 -8.78
CA SER A 28 0.57 -3.47 -7.84
C SER A 28 -0.04 -2.13 -7.43
N VAL A 29 -0.56 -1.34 -8.38
CA VAL A 29 -1.22 -0.05 -8.09
C VAL A 29 -2.45 -0.24 -7.20
N ALA A 30 -3.27 -1.26 -7.47
CA ALA A 30 -4.44 -1.57 -6.65
C ALA A 30 -4.05 -1.98 -5.22
N LEU A 31 -3.02 -2.82 -5.07
CA LEU A 31 -2.51 -3.25 -3.77
C LEU A 31 -1.93 -2.08 -2.97
N ILE A 32 -1.12 -1.21 -3.60
CA ILE A 32 -0.56 -0.02 -2.94
C ILE A 32 -1.70 0.88 -2.45
N THR A 33 -2.67 1.17 -3.31
CA THR A 33 -3.82 2.03 -2.96
C THR A 33 -4.65 1.45 -1.81
N GLY A 34 -4.92 0.14 -1.85
CA GLY A 34 -5.62 -0.57 -0.80
C GLY A 34 -4.86 -0.55 0.52
N ALA A 35 -3.56 -0.84 0.49
CA ALA A 35 -2.69 -0.83 1.66
C ALA A 35 -2.58 0.57 2.29
N THR A 36 -2.44 1.62 1.48
CA THR A 36 -2.41 3.01 1.97
C THR A 36 -3.72 3.38 2.67
N THR A 37 -4.87 3.07 2.05
CA THR A 37 -6.19 3.36 2.62
C THR A 37 -6.41 2.60 3.93
N LEU A 38 -6.06 1.31 3.95
CA LEU A 38 -6.17 0.46 5.14
C LEU A 38 -5.26 0.97 6.26
N GLY A 39 -4.00 1.29 5.94
CA GLY A 39 -3.05 1.85 6.89
C GLY A 39 -3.55 3.16 7.52
N GLY A 40 -4.14 4.05 6.71
CA GLY A 40 -4.78 5.27 7.19
C GLY A 40 -5.90 5.00 8.20
N LYS A 41 -6.85 4.10 7.84
CA LYS A 41 -7.96 3.75 8.74
C LYS A 41 -7.51 3.10 10.05
N ILE A 42 -6.49 2.26 10.00
CA ILE A 42 -5.89 1.66 11.19
C ILE A 42 -5.28 2.77 12.06
N GLY A 43 -4.50 3.68 11.46
CA GLY A 43 -3.93 4.83 12.15
C GLY A 43 -4.99 5.70 12.83
N ASP A 44 -6.05 6.05 12.11
CA ASP A 44 -7.18 6.83 12.63
C ASP A 44 -7.87 6.13 13.80
N THR A 45 -8.02 4.80 13.71
CA THR A 45 -8.62 3.99 14.79
C THR A 45 -7.78 4.05 16.05
N PHE A 46 -6.46 3.85 15.94
CA PHE A 46 -5.56 3.90 17.09
C PHE A 46 -5.40 5.31 17.66
N ASN A 47 -5.38 6.34 16.80
CA ASN A 47 -5.38 7.73 17.24
C ASN A 47 -6.66 8.07 17.99
N GLY A 48 -7.83 7.64 17.49
CA GLY A 48 -9.10 7.79 18.18
C GLY A 48 -9.13 7.09 19.53
N LEU A 49 -8.56 5.88 19.62
CA LEU A 49 -8.41 5.15 20.88
C LEU A 49 -7.49 5.88 21.86
N SER A 50 -6.33 6.34 21.40
CA SER A 50 -5.37 7.11 22.20
C SER A 50 -6.03 8.38 22.75
N ASN A 51 -6.74 9.13 21.91
CA ASN A 51 -7.44 10.34 22.31
C ASN A 51 -8.52 10.08 23.36
N LYS A 52 -9.30 9.00 23.19
CA LYS A 52 -10.30 8.58 24.18
C LYS A 52 -9.65 8.22 25.51
N MET A 53 -8.57 7.45 25.49
CA MET A 53 -7.85 7.06 26.69
C MET A 53 -7.28 8.28 27.43
N ASN A 54 -6.65 9.20 26.71
CA ASN A 54 -6.12 10.44 27.28
C ASN A 54 -7.24 11.31 27.88
N THR A 55 -8.35 11.47 27.16
CA THR A 55 -9.53 12.21 27.65
C THR A 55 -10.09 11.59 28.93
N SER A 56 -10.19 10.25 28.99
CA SER A 56 -10.64 9.55 30.19
C SER A 56 -9.70 9.74 31.38
N VAL A 57 -8.39 9.73 31.16
CA VAL A 57 -7.38 9.99 32.21
C VAL A 57 -7.49 11.43 32.72
N THR A 58 -7.53 12.42 31.83
CA THR A 58 -7.68 13.83 32.22
C THR A 58 -9.03 14.10 32.92
N SER A 59 -10.10 13.44 32.50
CA SER A 59 -11.41 13.54 33.16
C SER A 59 -11.40 12.91 34.56
N ALA A 60 -10.66 11.81 34.74
CA ALA A 60 -10.47 11.18 36.04
C ALA A 60 -9.62 12.05 36.99
N GLU A 61 -8.56 12.69 36.48
CA GLU A 61 -7.76 13.66 37.26
C GLU A 61 -8.57 14.90 37.63
N SER A 62 -9.35 15.46 36.70
CA SER A 62 -10.18 16.64 36.97
C SER A 62 -11.31 16.37 37.98
N ALA A 63 -11.80 15.13 38.09
CA ALA A 63 -12.78 14.73 39.08
C ALA A 63 -12.16 14.43 40.47
N ALA A 64 -10.85 14.16 40.51
CA ALA A 64 -10.12 13.87 41.75
C ALA A 64 -9.76 15.12 42.57
N GLY A 65 -10.00 16.33 42.05
CA GLY A 65 -9.98 17.59 42.81
C GLY A 65 -8.74 17.76 43.70
N ASN A 66 -7.57 17.96 43.09
CA ASN A 66 -6.39 18.50 43.76
C ASN A 66 -5.91 19.76 43.04
#